data_AF-A0AAE4B657-F1
#
_entry.id   AF-A0AAE4B657-F1
#
_cell.length_a   1.000
_cell.length_b   1.000
_cell.length_c   1.000
_cell.angle_alpha   90.00
_cell.angle_beta   90.00
_cell.angle_gamma   90.00
#
_symmetry.space_group_name_H-M   'P 1'
#
loop_
_entity.id
_entity.type
_entity.pdbx_description
1 polymer ?
#
loop_
_entity_poly.entity_id
_entity_poly.type
_entity_poly.pdbx_seq_one_letter_code
_entity_poly.pdbx_strand_id
1 'polypeptide(L)'
;MSEHVLKEFETLREAVEFIKDELKQTDAEIIKDREVSLKINPSRELKSLEEDNWHDNLFLLYSIDYGDSFFVFESDYDIECWLESDAWDDWGLWELNDIAGSLNEDVMIWKFHRDICKEKWEILYRNSKPFINGWSRQRKKIEFQAVPSFSLN
;
A
#
# COMPACT_ATOMS: atom_id res chain seq x y z
N MET A 1 17.50 -6.21 1.55
CA MET A 1 16.13 -5.68 1.48
C MET A 1 16.24 -4.17 1.50
N SER A 2 15.63 -3.51 0.52
CA SER A 2 15.56 -2.05 0.46
C SER A 2 14.91 -1.51 1.73
N GLU A 3 15.28 -0.29 2.14
CA GLU A 3 14.71 0.36 3.32
C GLU A 3 13.20 0.66 3.16
N HIS A 4 12.73 0.73 1.92
CA HIS A 4 11.35 1.06 1.59
C HIS A 4 10.42 -0.17 1.53
N VAL A 5 10.98 -1.37 1.40
CA VAL A 5 10.19 -2.61 1.35
C VAL A 5 9.94 -3.11 2.76
N LEU A 6 8.67 -3.14 3.18
CA LEU A 6 8.30 -3.72 4.47
C LEU A 6 8.65 -5.21 4.51
N LYS A 7 8.28 -5.94 3.45
CA LYS A 7 8.59 -7.36 3.33
C LYS A 7 8.52 -7.87 1.88
N GLU A 8 9.38 -8.83 1.57
CA GLU A 8 9.41 -9.54 0.28
C GLU A 8 9.01 -11.02 0.47
N PHE A 9 8.31 -11.57 -0.52
CA PHE A 9 7.86 -12.96 -0.56
C PHE A 9 8.09 -13.59 -1.93
N GLU A 10 8.29 -14.90 -1.96
CA GLU A 10 8.42 -15.69 -3.20
C GLU A 10 7.05 -16.03 -3.80
N THR A 11 5.97 -15.98 -3.00
CA THR A 11 4.64 -16.34 -3.46
C THR A 11 3.57 -15.32 -3.10
N LEU A 12 2.61 -15.15 -4.03
CA LEU A 12 1.42 -14.32 -3.81
C LEU A 12 0.63 -14.77 -2.56
N ARG A 13 0.60 -16.08 -2.29
CA ARG A 13 -0.13 -16.62 -1.14
C ARG A 13 0.49 -16.12 0.17
N GLU A 14 1.80 -16.21 0.30
CA GLU A 14 2.50 -15.76 1.52
C GLU A 14 2.34 -14.26 1.72
N ALA A 15 2.50 -13.47 0.65
CA ALA A 15 2.26 -12.04 0.71
C ALA A 15 0.83 -11.71 1.16
N VAL A 16 -0.18 -12.38 0.58
CA VAL A 16 -1.58 -12.15 0.94
C VAL A 16 -1.89 -12.56 2.38
N GLU A 17 -1.35 -13.68 2.88
CA GLU A 17 -1.55 -14.08 4.27
C GLU A 17 -0.87 -13.12 5.24
N PHE A 18 0.36 -12.68 4.94
CA PHE A 18 1.03 -11.63 5.72
C PHE A 18 0.20 -10.37 5.81
N ILE A 19 -0.30 -9.86 4.67
CA ILE A 19 -1.14 -8.66 4.65
C ILE A 19 -2.38 -8.84 5.53
N LYS A 20 -3.08 -9.97 5.44
CA LYS A 20 -4.25 -10.21 6.30
C LYS A 20 -3.91 -10.16 7.78
N ASP A 21 -2.75 -10.70 8.16
CA ASP A 21 -2.35 -10.76 9.56
C ASP A 21 -1.90 -9.38 10.07
N GLU A 22 -1.17 -8.61 9.27
CA GLU A 22 -0.84 -7.21 9.57
C GLU A 22 -2.10 -6.37 9.76
N LEU A 23 -3.06 -6.43 8.83
CA LEU A 23 -4.31 -5.67 8.93
C LEU A 23 -5.12 -6.01 10.21
N LYS A 24 -5.17 -7.30 10.59
CA LYS A 24 -5.81 -7.72 11.85
C LYS A 24 -5.04 -7.22 13.07
N GLN A 25 -3.71 -7.21 13.01
CA GLN A 25 -2.87 -6.73 14.10
C GLN A 25 -3.07 -5.22 14.29
N THR A 26 -3.08 -4.44 13.20
CA THR A 26 -3.41 -3.01 13.21
C THR A 26 -4.76 -2.77 13.89
N ASP A 27 -5.79 -3.55 13.55
CA ASP A 27 -7.11 -3.44 14.19
C ASP A 27 -7.07 -3.72 15.68
N ALA A 28 -6.37 -4.78 16.09
CA ALA A 28 -6.24 -5.16 17.50
C ALA A 28 -5.52 -4.08 18.32
N GLU A 29 -4.47 -3.48 17.76
CA GLU A 29 -3.71 -2.40 18.40
C GLU A 29 -4.55 -1.13 18.56
N ILE A 30 -5.26 -0.72 17.50
CA ILE A 30 -6.14 0.46 17.57
C ILE A 30 -7.26 0.26 18.60
N ILE A 31 -7.88 -0.91 18.65
CA ILE A 31 -8.93 -1.22 19.64
C ILE A 31 -8.37 -1.09 21.06
N LYS A 32 -7.18 -1.65 21.31
CA LYS A 32 -6.51 -1.56 22.61
C LYS A 32 -6.18 -0.11 22.99
N ASP A 33 -5.69 0.70 22.06
CA ASP A 33 -5.35 2.10 22.30
C ASP A 33 -6.58 2.96 22.57
N ARG A 34 -7.71 2.63 21.93
CA ARG A 34 -9.01 3.25 22.21
C ARG A 34 -9.52 2.89 23.60
N GLU A 35 -9.41 1.64 24.02
CA GLU A 35 -9.76 1.21 25.38
C GLU A 35 -8.93 1.94 26.45
N VAL A 36 -7.62 2.06 26.22
CA VAL A 36 -6.72 2.82 27.11
C VAL A 36 -7.13 4.30 27.15
N SER A 37 -7.41 4.89 25.98
CA SER A 37 -7.85 6.29 25.86
C SER A 37 -9.15 6.56 26.64
N LEU A 38 -10.13 5.66 26.56
CA LEU A 38 -11.39 5.79 27.30
C LEU A 38 -11.22 5.59 28.81
N LYS A 39 -10.28 4.74 29.24
CA LYS A 39 -9.94 4.62 30.67
C LYS A 39 -9.33 5.90 31.23
N ILE A 40 -8.51 6.60 30.44
CA ILE A 40 -7.88 7.86 30.82
C ILE A 40 -8.89 9.01 30.79
N ASN A 41 -9.75 9.06 29.77
CA ASN A 41 -10.78 10.08 29.63
C ASN A 41 -12.13 9.47 29.21
N PRO A 42 -12.98 9.07 30.19
CA PRO A 42 -14.25 8.40 29.91
C PRO A 42 -15.27 9.25 29.15
N SER A 43 -15.15 10.57 29.18
CA SER A 43 -16.04 11.49 28.46
C SER A 43 -15.57 11.82 27.04
N ARG A 44 -14.48 11.22 26.57
CA ARG A 44 -13.99 11.40 25.19
C ARG A 44 -15.00 10.83 24.20
N GLU A 45 -15.52 11.68 23.34
CA GLU A 45 -16.25 11.24 22.14
C GLU A 45 -15.24 10.67 21.14
N LEU A 46 -15.42 9.40 20.78
CA LEU A 46 -14.66 8.75 19.71
C LEU A 46 -15.55 8.64 18.47
N LYS A 47 -14.97 8.89 17.29
CA LYS A 47 -15.64 8.58 16.02
C LYS A 47 -15.69 7.06 15.82
N SER A 48 -16.19 6.57 14.68
CA SER A 48 -16.09 5.14 14.41
C SER A 48 -14.63 4.68 14.31
N LEU A 49 -14.37 3.38 14.50
CA LEU A 49 -13.02 2.81 14.36
C LEU A 49 -12.42 3.16 13.00
N GLU A 50 -13.19 2.99 11.94
CA GLU A 50 -12.72 3.26 10.58
C GLU A 50 -12.53 4.76 10.33
N GLU A 51 -13.39 5.62 10.88
CA GLU A 51 -13.29 7.07 10.68
C GLU A 51 -12.06 7.72 11.31
N ASP A 52 -11.58 7.19 12.43
CA ASP A 52 -10.35 7.69 13.07
C ASP A 52 -9.09 7.17 12.36
N ASN A 53 -9.20 6.09 11.58
CA ASN A 53 -8.06 5.36 11.00
C ASN A 53 -8.18 5.19 9.49
N TRP A 54 -8.90 6.10 8.83
CA TRP A 54 -9.15 6.07 7.39
C TRP A 54 -7.87 6.20 6.54
N HIS A 55 -6.77 6.64 7.15
CA HIS A 55 -5.46 6.74 6.54
C HIS A 55 -4.66 5.44 6.56
N ASP A 56 -5.12 4.41 7.28
CA ASP A 56 -4.39 3.14 7.30
C ASP A 56 -4.42 2.52 5.90
N ASN A 57 -3.23 2.21 5.41
CA ASN A 57 -3.05 1.57 4.12
C ASN A 57 -1.96 0.53 4.19
N LEU A 58 -2.02 -0.40 3.25
CA LEU A 58 -0.93 -1.30 2.93
C LEU A 58 -0.95 -1.52 1.43
N PHE A 59 0.21 -1.85 0.85
CA PHE A 59 0.33 -2.03 -0.58
C PHE A 59 1.04 -3.32 -0.91
N LEU A 60 0.61 -3.98 -1.98
CA LEU A 60 1.25 -5.15 -2.57
C LEU A 60 1.61 -4.84 -4.01
N LEU A 61 2.87 -4.99 -4.36
CA LEU A 61 3.42 -4.80 -5.70
C LEU A 61 4.04 -6.11 -6.21
N TYR A 62 3.74 -6.47 -7.45
CA TYR A 62 4.41 -7.57 -8.15
C TYR A 62 4.32 -7.38 -9.67
N SER A 63 5.30 -7.92 -10.41
CA SER A 63 5.25 -7.98 -11.87
C SER A 63 4.40 -9.16 -12.36
N ILE A 64 3.66 -8.95 -13.45
CA ILE A 64 2.86 -10.00 -14.11
C ILE A 64 3.75 -10.92 -14.95
N ASP A 65 4.76 -10.36 -15.62
CA ASP A 65 5.56 -11.07 -16.62
C ASP A 65 6.92 -11.56 -16.09
N TYR A 66 7.43 -10.93 -15.02
CA TYR A 66 8.75 -11.19 -14.46
C TYR A 66 8.71 -11.76 -13.02
N GLY A 67 7.51 -12.07 -12.51
CA GLY A 67 7.22 -12.20 -11.08
C GLY A 67 7.81 -13.42 -10.37
N ASP A 68 9.05 -13.29 -9.88
CA ASP A 68 9.62 -14.19 -8.86
C ASP A 68 9.42 -13.65 -7.43
N SER A 69 9.10 -12.35 -7.27
CA SER A 69 8.97 -11.68 -5.98
C SER A 69 7.71 -10.84 -5.83
N PHE A 70 7.21 -10.78 -4.59
CA PHE A 70 6.04 -10.01 -4.16
C PHE A 70 6.46 -9.08 -3.02
N PHE A 71 6.26 -7.78 -3.21
CA PHE A 71 6.75 -6.75 -2.30
C PHE A 71 5.58 -6.07 -1.58
N VAL A 72 5.70 -5.93 -0.26
CA VAL A 72 4.72 -5.24 0.59
C VAL A 72 5.31 -3.91 1.06
N PHE A 73 4.48 -2.87 1.05
CA PHE A 73 4.83 -1.50 1.44
C PHE A 73 3.78 -0.91 2.38
N GLU A 74 4.19 0.00 3.26
CA GLU A 74 3.30 0.71 4.19
C GLU A 74 2.65 1.93 3.52
N SER A 75 3.37 2.60 2.64
CA SER A 75 2.89 3.80 1.99
C SER A 75 3.11 3.81 0.48
N ASP A 76 2.36 4.70 -0.16
CA ASP A 76 2.52 5.01 -1.59
C ASP A 76 3.88 5.66 -1.87
N TYR A 77 4.36 6.46 -0.92
CA TYR A 77 5.67 7.10 -0.97
C TYR A 77 6.81 6.08 -0.95
N ASP A 78 6.68 5.01 -0.15
CA ASP A 78 7.70 3.95 -0.12
C ASP A 78 7.81 3.23 -1.46
N ILE A 79 6.68 3.06 -2.17
CA ILE A 79 6.69 2.51 -3.53
C ILE A 79 7.42 3.44 -4.48
N GLU A 80 7.10 4.73 -4.44
CA GLU A 80 7.75 5.74 -5.30
C GLU A 80 9.25 5.78 -5.06
N CYS A 81 9.68 5.87 -3.80
CA CYS A 81 11.09 5.85 -3.45
C CYS A 81 11.78 4.55 -3.91
N TRP A 82 11.17 3.39 -3.66
CA TRP A 82 11.72 2.10 -4.08
C TRP A 82 11.85 1.99 -5.61
N LEU A 83 10.86 2.50 -6.36
CA LEU A 83 10.90 2.53 -7.81
C LEU A 83 11.99 3.46 -8.35
N GLU A 84 12.24 4.59 -7.67
CA GLU A 84 13.28 5.56 -8.02
C GLU A 84 14.69 5.13 -7.60
N SER A 85 14.83 4.30 -6.56
CA SER A 85 16.11 3.83 -6.05
C SER A 85 16.50 2.45 -6.57
N ASP A 86 15.81 1.42 -6.10
CA ASP A 86 16.24 0.03 -6.24
C ASP A 86 15.72 -0.56 -7.56
N ALA A 87 14.43 -0.40 -7.84
CA ALA A 87 13.84 -0.94 -9.07
C ALA A 87 14.33 -0.23 -10.32
N TRP A 88 14.76 1.04 -10.19
CA TRP A 88 15.24 1.85 -11.31
C TRP A 88 16.33 1.13 -12.11
N ASP A 89 17.33 0.60 -11.41
CA ASP A 89 18.44 -0.14 -11.99
C ASP A 89 18.10 -1.62 -12.16
N ASP A 90 17.53 -2.27 -11.14
CA ASP A 90 17.29 -3.72 -11.14
C ASP A 90 16.31 -4.17 -12.23
N TRP A 91 15.32 -3.33 -12.55
CA TRP A 91 14.32 -3.62 -13.58
C TRP A 91 14.63 -2.93 -14.91
N GLY A 92 15.78 -2.25 -15.02
CA GLY A 92 16.18 -1.55 -16.24
C GLY A 92 15.20 -0.45 -16.67
N LEU A 93 14.52 0.20 -15.70
CA LEU A 93 13.49 1.20 -16.00
C LEU A 93 14.05 2.39 -16.78
N TRP A 94 15.34 2.70 -16.60
CA TRP A 94 16.05 3.75 -17.33
C TRP A 94 16.14 3.54 -18.85
N GLU A 95 15.94 2.32 -19.35
CA GLU A 95 15.91 2.04 -20.79
C GLU A 95 14.55 2.36 -21.44
N LEU A 96 13.51 2.58 -20.63
CA LEU A 96 12.15 2.77 -21.10
C LEU A 96 11.85 4.25 -21.40
N ASN A 97 11.27 4.49 -22.58
CA ASN A 97 10.83 5.85 -22.97
C ASN A 97 9.54 6.30 -22.27
N ASP A 98 8.68 5.34 -21.88
CA ASP A 98 7.43 5.58 -21.14
C ASP A 98 7.35 4.62 -19.95
N ILE A 99 8.10 4.95 -18.90
CA ILE A 99 8.20 4.13 -17.68
C ILE A 99 6.83 3.94 -17.03
N ALA A 100 6.05 5.01 -16.89
CA ALA A 100 4.74 4.94 -16.26
C ALA A 100 3.77 4.09 -17.09
N GLY A 101 3.79 4.20 -18.42
CA GLY A 101 3.01 3.35 -19.32
C GLY A 101 3.36 1.87 -19.13
N SER A 102 4.64 1.52 -19.27
CA SER A 102 5.13 0.14 -19.12
C SER A 102 4.85 -0.44 -17.74
N LEU A 103 5.15 0.29 -16.67
CA LEU A 103 4.87 -0.18 -15.31
C LEU A 103 3.37 -0.41 -15.09
N ASN A 104 2.48 0.41 -15.66
CA ASN A 104 1.04 0.20 -15.52
C ASN A 104 0.51 -1.01 -16.33
N GLU A 105 1.24 -1.46 -17.34
CA GLU A 105 0.95 -2.67 -18.10
C GLU A 105 1.48 -3.92 -17.38
N ASP A 106 2.72 -3.86 -16.91
CA ASP A 106 3.48 -5.04 -16.47
C ASP A 106 3.46 -5.25 -14.96
N VAL A 107 3.10 -4.23 -14.17
CA VAL A 107 3.12 -4.27 -12.71
C VAL A 107 1.71 -4.16 -12.14
N MET A 108 1.47 -4.93 -11.09
CA MET A 108 0.24 -4.94 -10.32
C MET A 108 0.48 -4.34 -8.95
N ILE A 109 -0.21 -3.24 -8.66
CA ILE A 109 -0.29 -2.66 -7.33
C ILE A 109 -1.70 -2.81 -6.77
N TRP A 110 -1.80 -3.46 -5.61
CA TRP A 110 -3.01 -3.49 -4.80
C TRP A 110 -2.84 -2.57 -3.59
N LYS A 111 -3.76 -1.60 -3.46
CA LYS A 111 -3.92 -0.80 -2.24
C LYS A 111 -4.97 -1.44 -1.36
N PHE A 112 -4.63 -1.74 -0.12
CA PHE A 112 -5.54 -2.16 0.95
C PHE A 112 -5.88 -0.94 1.80
N HIS A 113 -7.16 -0.71 2.06
CA HIS A 113 -7.65 0.50 2.74
C HIS A 113 -8.93 0.22 3.52
N ARG A 114 -9.27 1.10 4.47
CA ARG A 114 -10.52 1.01 5.25
C ARG A 114 -11.78 1.12 4.38
N ASP A 115 -12.85 0.43 4.79
CA ASP A 115 -14.14 0.41 4.07
C ASP A 115 -14.80 1.80 4.03
N ILE A 116 -14.71 2.57 5.12
CA ILE A 116 -15.17 3.97 5.21
C ILE A 116 -14.69 4.86 4.05
N CYS A 117 -13.52 4.57 3.46
CA CYS A 117 -13.00 5.34 2.34
C CYS A 117 -13.94 5.28 1.14
N LYS A 118 -14.59 4.15 0.92
CA LYS A 118 -15.58 3.97 -0.14
C LYS A 118 -16.87 4.73 0.14
N GLU A 119 -17.29 4.78 1.39
CA GLU A 119 -18.49 5.51 1.80
C GLU A 119 -18.30 7.02 1.67
N LYS A 120 -17.13 7.53 2.07
CA LYS A 120 -16.83 8.97 2.06
C LYS A 120 -16.40 9.51 0.71
N TRP A 121 -15.71 8.69 -0.08
CA TRP A 121 -15.13 9.10 -1.37
C TRP A 121 -15.46 8.08 -2.47
N GLU A 122 -16.76 7.81 -2.66
CA GLU A 122 -17.28 6.81 -3.61
C GLU A 122 -16.64 6.90 -4.99
N ILE A 123 -16.42 8.11 -5.51
CA ILE A 123 -15.81 8.31 -6.84
C ILE A 123 -14.37 7.75 -6.89
N LEU A 124 -13.58 7.99 -5.84
CA LEU A 124 -12.17 7.57 -5.77
C LEU A 124 -12.02 6.06 -5.50
N TYR A 125 -12.99 5.47 -4.81
CA TYR A 125 -12.97 4.08 -4.35
C TYR A 125 -14.07 3.22 -5.00
N ARG A 126 -14.62 3.67 -6.13
CA ARG A 126 -15.74 3.00 -6.82
C ARG A 126 -15.41 1.56 -7.18
N ASN A 127 -14.16 1.33 -7.56
CA ASN A 127 -13.65 0.03 -8.00
C ASN A 127 -13.15 -0.85 -6.85
N SER A 128 -13.22 -0.37 -5.60
CA SER A 128 -12.82 -1.12 -4.41
C SER A 128 -13.71 -2.35 -4.20
N LYS A 129 -13.05 -3.47 -3.91
CA LYS A 129 -13.67 -4.75 -3.61
C LYS A 129 -13.36 -5.15 -2.16
N PRO A 130 -14.29 -5.82 -1.47
CA PRO A 130 -14.03 -6.34 -0.13
C PRO A 130 -12.79 -7.25 -0.10
N PHE A 131 -12.05 -7.21 1.01
CA PHE A 131 -10.89 -8.08 1.23
C PHE A 131 -11.01 -8.88 2.54
N ILE A 132 -11.02 -8.19 3.68
CA ILE A 132 -11.32 -8.76 5.00
C ILE A 132 -12.24 -7.80 5.77
N ASN A 133 -12.67 -8.15 6.98
CA ASN A 133 -13.61 -7.32 7.73
C ASN A 133 -13.05 -5.91 8.01
N GLY A 134 -13.76 -4.86 7.59
CA GLY A 134 -13.33 -3.46 7.73
C GLY A 134 -12.28 -2.99 6.74
N TRP A 135 -11.91 -3.85 5.78
CA TRP A 135 -10.87 -3.59 4.79
C TRP A 135 -11.28 -4.00 3.38
N SER A 136 -11.04 -3.08 2.46
CA SER A 136 -11.21 -3.26 1.03
C SER A 136 -9.87 -3.16 0.32
N ARG A 137 -9.85 -3.59 -0.94
CA ARG A 137 -8.72 -3.43 -1.84
C ARG A 137 -9.13 -2.84 -3.18
N GLN A 138 -8.22 -2.10 -3.78
CA GLN A 138 -8.37 -1.63 -5.16
C GLN A 138 -7.05 -1.67 -5.90
N ARG A 139 -7.13 -1.86 -7.23
CA ARG A 139 -5.94 -1.74 -8.08
C ARG A 139 -5.57 -0.27 -8.17
N LYS A 140 -4.30 0.04 -7.91
CA LYS A 140 -3.72 1.36 -8.11
C LYS A 140 -2.91 1.37 -9.40
N LYS A 141 -2.94 2.51 -10.10
CA LYS A 141 -2.01 2.83 -11.19
C LYS A 141 -0.83 3.61 -10.62
N ILE A 142 0.34 3.36 -11.18
CA ILE A 142 1.55 4.12 -10.86
C ILE A 142 1.47 5.45 -11.59
N GLU A 143 1.60 6.54 -10.85
CA GLU A 143 1.83 7.88 -11.39
C GLU A 143 3.32 8.20 -11.18
N PHE A 144 4.17 7.68 -12.06
CA PHE A 144 5.62 7.87 -11.94
C PHE A 144 6.03 9.15 -12.69
N GLN A 145 6.54 10.15 -11.99
CA GLN A 145 7.20 11.29 -12.62
C GLN A 145 8.71 11.10 -12.53
N ALA A 146 9.27 10.32 -13.47
CA ALA A 146 10.71 10.21 -13.61
C ALA A 146 11.28 11.60 -13.97
N VAL A 147 11.95 12.27 -13.04
CA VAL A 147 12.82 13.41 -13.37
C VAL A 147 14.24 12.90 -13.28
N PRO A 148 14.95 12.68 -14.40
CA PRO A 148 16.35 12.29 -14.36
C PRO A 148 17.14 13.37 -13.62
N SER A 149 17.62 13.07 -12.41
CA SER A 149 18.48 13.99 -11.67
C SER A 149 19.92 13.85 -12.19
N PHE A 150 20.18 14.42 -13.37
CA PHE A 150 21.56 14.58 -13.83
C PHE A 150 22.22 15.69 -13.01
N SER A 151 22.90 15.30 -11.93
CA SER A 151 23.88 16.18 -11.27
C SER A 151 25.16 16.17 -12.10
N LEU A 152 25.32 17.16 -12.98
CA LEU A 152 26.60 17.43 -13.64
C LEU A 152 27.57 17.98 -12.58
N ASN A 153 28.37 17.09 -11.97
CA ASN A 153 29.56 17.47 -11.20
C ASN A 153 30.72 17.85 -12.14
#